data_AF-A0A2V6MEC7-F1
#
_entry.id   AF-A0A2V6MEC7-F1
#
_cell.length_a   1.000
_cell.length_b   1.000
_cell.length_c   1.000
_cell.angle_alpha   90.00
_cell.angle_beta   90.00
_cell.angle_gamma   90.00
#
_symmetry.space_group_name_H-M   'P 1'
#
loop_
_entity.id
_entity.type
_entity.pdbx_description
1 polymer ?
#
loop_
_entity_poly.entity_id
_entity_poly.type
_entity_poly.pdbx_seq_one_letter_code
_entity_poly.pdbx_strand_id
1 'polypeptide(L)'
;MDEHHNIQLTNDPAAMDKVAKLNAKLKGRAHMGKIEMHSGITYSGLVSAYYFGEVTEARGRRAGGYILITVDGRKYRLDALDIKSWSFAPV
;
A
#
# COMPACT_ATOMS: atom_id res chain seq x y z
N MET A 1 -5.76 20.46 14.28
CA MET A 1 -5.39 20.14 12.88
C MET A 1 -5.34 18.64 12.82
N ASP A 2 -6.41 18.03 12.33
CA ASP A 2 -6.52 16.59 12.17
C ASP A 2 -5.33 16.07 11.35
N GLU A 3 -4.63 15.07 11.89
CA GLU A 3 -3.61 14.29 11.20
C GLU A 3 -4.27 13.45 10.11
N HIS A 4 -4.87 14.12 9.11
CA HIS A 4 -5.39 13.48 7.92
C HIS A 4 -4.24 12.66 7.36
N HIS A 5 -4.43 11.34 7.40
CA HIS A 5 -3.66 10.37 6.67
C HIS A 5 -3.57 10.86 5.22
N ASN A 6 -2.51 11.62 4.89
CA ASN A 6 -2.31 12.21 3.57
C ASN A 6 -1.95 11.08 2.63
N ILE A 7 -3.00 10.44 2.12
CA ILE A 7 -2.90 9.33 1.20
C ILE A 7 -3.05 9.92 -0.18
N GLN A 8 -2.08 9.63 -1.03
CA GLN A 8 -2.19 9.98 -2.43
C GLN A 8 -3.31 9.14 -3.06
N LEU A 9 -4.34 9.83 -3.56
CA LEU A 9 -5.49 9.22 -4.23
C LEU A 9 -5.37 9.38 -5.74
N THR A 10 -5.61 8.31 -6.47
CA THR A 10 -5.65 8.28 -7.94
C THR A 10 -7.05 7.96 -8.45
N ASN A 11 -7.43 8.51 -9.60
CA ASN A 11 -8.60 8.12 -10.39
C ASN A 11 -8.23 7.24 -11.59
N ASP A 12 -6.95 6.89 -11.77
CA ASP A 12 -6.50 5.98 -12.83
C ASP A 12 -7.02 4.55 -12.57
N PRO A 13 -7.79 3.95 -13.50
CA PRO A 13 -8.40 2.63 -13.29
C PRO A 13 -7.40 1.52 -13.01
N ALA A 14 -6.22 1.52 -13.66
CA ALA A 14 -5.22 0.48 -13.47
C ALA A 14 -4.57 0.58 -12.09
N ALA A 15 -4.27 1.79 -11.64
CA ALA A 15 -3.74 2.05 -10.31
C ALA A 15 -4.77 1.76 -9.20
N MET A 16 -6.06 2.03 -9.44
CA MET A 16 -7.14 1.64 -8.52
C MET A 16 -7.27 0.11 -8.40
N ASP A 17 -7.25 -0.62 -9.51
CA ASP A 17 -7.26 -2.10 -9.50
C ASP A 17 -6.05 -2.68 -8.76
N LYS A 18 -4.87 -2.08 -8.95
CA LYS A 18 -3.66 -2.40 -8.19
C LYS A 18 -3.85 -2.20 -6.68
N VAL A 19 -4.43 -1.07 -6.24
CA VAL A 19 -4.72 -0.80 -4.83
C VAL A 19 -5.70 -1.84 -4.27
N ALA A 20 -6.75 -2.19 -5.01
CA ALA A 20 -7.71 -3.22 -4.61
C ALA A 20 -7.05 -4.60 -4.47
N LYS A 21 -6.17 -4.97 -5.39
CA LYS A 21 -5.39 -6.22 -5.35
C LYS A 21 -4.45 -6.28 -4.13
N LEU A 22 -3.76 -5.18 -3.81
CA LEU A 22 -2.92 -5.07 -2.62
C LEU A 22 -3.75 -5.27 -1.34
N ASN A 23 -4.89 -4.58 -1.23
CA ASN A 23 -5.80 -4.72 -0.09
C ASN A 23 -6.29 -6.16 0.08
N ALA A 24 -6.71 -6.80 -1.02
CA ALA A 24 -7.17 -8.20 -0.98
C ALA A 24 -6.06 -9.18 -0.55
N LYS A 25 -4.81 -8.94 -0.94
CA LYS A 25 -3.67 -9.79 -0.58
C LYS A 25 -3.28 -9.68 0.90
N LEU A 26 -3.48 -8.53 1.51
CA LEU A 26 -3.10 -8.26 2.90
C LEU A 26 -4.24 -8.49 3.91
N LYS A 27 -5.47 -8.70 3.42
CA LYS A 27 -6.62 -9.03 4.27
C LYS A 27 -6.41 -10.38 4.97
N GLY A 28 -6.41 -10.33 6.29
CA GLY A 28 -6.68 -11.50 7.13
C GLY A 28 -5.52 -12.03 7.97
N ARG A 29 -4.24 -11.72 7.70
CA ARG A 29 -3.09 -12.23 8.50
C ARG A 29 -1.88 -11.29 8.46
N ALA A 30 -0.91 -11.54 9.34
CA ALA A 30 0.43 -10.97 9.24
C ALA A 30 1.16 -11.58 8.03
N HIS A 31 1.97 -10.77 7.35
CA HIS A 31 2.68 -11.19 6.13
C HIS A 31 4.15 -10.79 6.17
N MET A 32 5.03 -11.68 5.71
CA MET A 32 6.34 -11.25 5.22
C MET A 32 6.17 -10.74 3.79
N GLY A 33 6.60 -9.50 3.55
CA GLY A 33 6.52 -8.85 2.25
C GLY A 33 7.90 -8.60 1.65
N LYS A 34 8.00 -8.81 0.34
CA LYS A 34 9.05 -8.25 -0.51
C LYS A 34 8.40 -7.27 -1.48
N ILE A 35 8.74 -5.99 -1.37
CA ILE A 35 8.09 -4.90 -2.09
C ILE A 35 9.16 -4.09 -2.83
N GLU A 36 9.04 -3.99 -4.15
CA GLU A 36 9.88 -3.15 -5.00
C GLU A 36 9.15 -1.85 -5.31
N MET A 37 9.81 -0.70 -5.10
CA MET A 37 9.29 0.62 -5.42
C MET A 37 9.69 1.03 -6.85
N HIS A 38 8.97 1.96 -7.48
CA HIS A 38 9.38 2.51 -8.78
C HIS A 38 10.73 3.23 -8.74
N SER A 39 11.18 3.70 -7.57
CA SER A 39 12.54 4.19 -7.35
C SER A 39 13.64 3.13 -7.49
N GLY A 40 13.29 1.84 -7.58
CA GLY A 40 14.23 0.71 -7.63
C GLY A 40 14.61 0.14 -6.27
N ILE A 41 14.20 0.77 -5.17
CA ILE A 41 14.46 0.25 -3.81
C ILE A 41 13.54 -0.94 -3.53
N THR A 42 14.11 -2.01 -2.98
CA THR A 42 13.36 -3.19 -2.52
C THR A 42 13.39 -3.31 -1.00
N TYR A 43 12.21 -3.39 -0.39
CA TYR A 43 12.03 -3.62 1.04
C TYR A 43 11.61 -5.06 1.27
N SER A 44 12.29 -5.77 2.19
CA SER A 44 11.95 -7.14 2.57
C SER A 44 11.80 -7.22 4.09
N GLY A 45 10.62 -7.55 4.58
CA GLY A 45 10.33 -7.46 6.01
C GLY A 45 8.88 -7.78 6.39
N LEU A 46 8.55 -7.58 7.66
CA LEU A 46 7.22 -7.84 8.20
C LEU A 46 6.27 -6.69 7.85
N VAL A 47 5.15 -7.00 7.19
CA VAL A 47 4.06 -6.04 7.02
C VAL A 47 3.37 -5.86 8.36
N SER A 48 3.61 -4.72 9.00
CA SER A 48 3.14 -4.41 10.35
C SER A 48 1.75 -3.79 10.38
N ALA A 49 1.39 -3.05 9.33
CA ALA A 49 0.07 -2.46 9.14
C ALA A 49 -0.09 -2.02 7.69
N TYR A 50 -1.32 -1.73 7.27
CA TYR A 50 -1.62 -1.16 5.97
C TYR A 50 -2.90 -0.33 6.07
N TYR A 51 -3.04 0.64 5.18
CA TYR A 51 -4.26 1.41 5.02
C TYR A 51 -4.56 1.55 3.54
N PHE A 52 -5.78 1.19 3.15
CA PHE A 52 -6.28 1.40 1.79
C PHE A 52 -7.65 2.09 1.88
N GLY A 53 -7.80 3.17 1.12
CA GLY A 53 -9.00 3.99 1.12
C GLY A 53 -9.55 4.19 -0.28
N GLU A 54 -10.87 4.32 -0.37
CA GLU A 54 -11.59 4.69 -1.58
C GLU A 54 -12.51 5.89 -1.24
N VAL A 55 -12.52 6.89 -2.09
CA VAL A 55 -13.42 8.06 -1.99
C VAL A 55 -14.23 8.12 -3.28
N THR A 56 -15.55 8.27 -3.15
CA THR A 56 -16.44 8.52 -4.28
C THR A 56 -16.83 10.00 -4.27
N GLU A 57 -16.46 10.74 -5.32
CA GLU A 57 -16.77 12.17 -5.47
C GLU A 57 -17.51 12.42 -6.80
N ALA A 58 -17.99 13.65 -7.01
CA ALA A 58 -18.70 14.04 -8.23
C ALA A 58 -17.89 13.81 -9.53
N ARG A 59 -16.56 13.77 -9.44
CA ARG A 59 -15.64 13.51 -10.56
C ARG A 59 -15.24 12.04 -10.72
N GLY A 60 -15.85 11.14 -9.96
CA GLY A 60 -15.61 9.71 -10.02
C GLY A 60 -14.98 9.14 -8.75
N ARG A 61 -14.63 7.87 -8.85
CA ARG A 61 -14.01 7.11 -7.75
C ARG A 61 -12.50 7.35 -7.73
N ARG A 62 -11.95 7.51 -6.53
CA ARG A 62 -10.51 7.61 -6.31
C ARG A 62 -10.09 6.61 -5.24
N ALA A 63 -8.94 5.98 -5.42
CA ALA A 63 -8.39 5.06 -4.43
C ALA A 63 -6.91 5.33 -4.16
N GLY A 64 -6.44 4.89 -3.00
CA GLY A 64 -5.05 5.00 -2.60
C GLY A 64 -4.77 4.22 -1.34
N GLY A 65 -3.53 4.31 -0.86
CA GLY A 65 -3.15 3.68 0.40
C GLY A 65 -1.66 3.64 0.61
N TYR A 66 -1.25 2.99 1.68
CA TYR A 66 0.14 2.71 2.00
C TYR A 66 0.27 1.40 2.79
N ILE A 67 1.47 0.86 2.80
CA ILE A 67 1.88 -0.29 3.61
C ILE A 67 2.96 0.16 4.58
N LEU A 68 2.86 -0.25 5.85
CA LEU A 68 3.93 -0.09 6.85
C LEU A 68 4.71 -1.41 6.96
N ILE A 69 5.95 -1.41 6.49
CA ILE A 69 6.85 -2.55 6.56
C ILE A 69 7.94 -2.33 7.61
N THR A 70 8.23 -3.35 8.41
CA THR A 70 9.36 -3.36 9.35
C THR A 70 10.50 -4.16 8.76
N VAL A 71 11.63 -3.51 8.50
CA VAL A 71 12.87 -4.10 7.99
C VAL A 71 13.97 -3.85 9.02
N ASP A 72 14.58 -4.91 9.54
CA ASP A 72 15.64 -4.84 10.56
C ASP A 72 15.30 -3.93 11.76
N GLY A 73 14.05 -4.02 12.25
CA GLY A 73 13.55 -3.22 13.37
C GLY A 73 13.16 -1.77 13.02
N ARG A 74 13.38 -1.32 11.78
CA ARG A 74 12.98 0.01 11.30
C ARG A 74 11.68 -0.06 10.51
N LYS A 75 10.76 0.87 10.78
CA LYS A 75 9.48 0.98 10.08
C LYS A 75 9.58 1.92 8.89
N TYR A 76 9.03 1.51 7.76
CA TYR A 76 8.96 2.28 6.52
C TYR A 76 7.52 2.36 6.03
N ARG A 77 7.10 3.53 5.58
CA ARG A 77 5.83 3.73 4.88
C ARG A 77 6.09 3.65 3.38
N LEU A 78 5.37 2.76 2.71
CA LEU A 78 5.44 2.57 1.26
C LEU A 78 4.09 2.94 0.67
N ASP A 79 4.02 4.04 -0.08
CA ASP A 79 2.77 4.46 -0.72
C ASP A 79 2.39 3.48 -1.83
N ALA A 80 1.15 3.01 -1.82
CA ALA A 80 0.68 1.93 -2.68
C ALA A 80 0.81 2.26 -4.17
N LEU A 81 0.69 3.54 -4.52
CA LEU A 81 0.82 4.01 -5.90
C LEU A 81 2.26 3.92 -6.41
N ASP A 82 3.26 4.05 -5.54
CA ASP A 82 4.69 3.99 -5.89
C ASP A 82 5.24 2.55 -5.88
N ILE A 83 4.48 1.57 -5.39
CA ILE A 83 4.89 0.16 -5.42
C ILE A 83 4.92 -0.36 -6.86
N LYS A 84 6.08 -0.76 -7.36
CA LYS A 84 6.21 -1.38 -8.68
C LYS A 84 5.78 -2.84 -8.67
N SER A 85 6.23 -3.61 -7.70
CA SER A 85 5.91 -5.04 -7.57
C SER A 85 5.88 -5.48 -6.09
N TRP A 86 5.16 -6.56 -5.79
CA TRP A 86 5.08 -7.09 -4.44
C TRP A 86 4.91 -8.61 -4.43
N SER A 87 5.45 -9.25 -3.40
CA SER A 87 5.10 -10.62 -3.02
C SER A 87 4.88 -10.70 -1.51
N PHE A 88 3.87 -11.46 -1.10
CA PHE A 88 3.52 -11.66 0.30
C PHE A 88 3.44 -13.15 0.60
N ALA A 89 4.09 -13.57 1.67
CA ALA A 89 3.93 -14.89 2.27
C ALA A 89 3.25 -14.73 3.63
N PRO A 90 2.26 -15.59 3.99
CA PRO A 90 1.73 -15.61 5.35
C PRO A 90 2.86 -15.93 6.34
N VAL A 91 2.81 -15.31 7.52
CA VAL A 91 3.62 -15.71 8.68
C VAL A 91 2.95 -16.87 9.41
#